data_AF-A0AAD0P2L9-F1
#
_entry.id   AF-A0AAD0P2L9-F1
#
_cell.length_a   1.000
_cell.length_b   1.000
_cell.length_c   1.000
_cell.angle_alpha   90.00
_cell.angle_beta   90.00
_cell.angle_gamma   90.00
#
_symmetry.space_group_name_H-M   'P 1'
#
loop_
_entity.id
_entity.type
_entity.pdbx_description
1 polymer ?
#
loop_
_entity_poly.entity_id
_entity_poly.type
_entity_poly.pdbx_seq_one_letter_code
_entity_poly.pdbx_strand_id
1 'polypeptide(L)'
;MSLTLDQVKSKSSARLIGLHPVVLAAATVLIERCYSRGVPILITQGLRTIAEQNGLFAQGRTQAELNAAGLSSVKAQPDKPKVTNAKGETSYHNFGLAIDFALLLPDGKQVSWDLKRDGDGDKVADWMEVVQEAKALGFEWGGDFVSIKDAPHFQITFGLTTSQLRTGAKPLEITMAKAWAIIDRLKGEADEDMSRIAELEQEIEEQEGRISALEKRLNISGKETYASNYTEAITAAKAVGAITTSADKSKLELNIIQMFFNLGLFKKCDK
;
A
#
# COMPACT_ATOMS: atom_id res chain seq x y z
N MET A 1 -13.38 3.13 2.73
CA MET A 1 -12.25 3.19 3.68
C MET A 1 -11.09 2.50 3.01
N SER A 2 -9.94 3.17 2.89
CA SER A 2 -8.68 2.53 2.53
C SER A 2 -8.31 1.52 3.62
N LEU A 3 -7.60 0.46 3.25
CA LEU A 3 -7.08 -0.50 4.22
C LEU A 3 -5.97 0.14 5.04
N THR A 4 -5.84 -0.23 6.32
CA THR A 4 -4.66 0.11 7.10
C THR A 4 -3.47 -0.79 6.72
N LEU A 5 -2.24 -0.36 7.00
CA LEU A 5 -1.04 -1.16 6.77
C LEU A 5 -1.13 -2.54 7.45
N ASP A 6 -1.62 -2.61 8.69
CA ASP A 6 -1.80 -3.87 9.41
C ASP A 6 -2.80 -4.80 8.70
N GLN A 7 -3.89 -4.25 8.15
CA GLN A 7 -4.83 -5.02 7.36
C GLN A 7 -4.18 -5.56 6.08
N VAL A 8 -3.33 -4.78 5.41
CA VAL A 8 -2.58 -5.23 4.23
C VAL A 8 -1.59 -6.35 4.60
N LYS A 9 -0.77 -6.15 5.64
CA LYS A 9 0.19 -7.15 6.12
C LYS A 9 -0.50 -8.45 6.53
N SER A 10 -1.65 -8.37 7.21
CA SER A 10 -2.38 -9.55 7.67
C SER A 10 -2.79 -10.48 6.53
N LYS A 11 -3.12 -9.93 5.34
CA LYS A 11 -3.53 -10.72 4.17
C LYS A 11 -2.41 -11.60 3.60
N SER A 12 -1.16 -11.17 3.74
CA SER A 12 0.03 -11.90 3.27
C SER A 12 0.56 -12.90 4.31
N SER A 13 0.19 -12.76 5.59
CA SER A 13 0.81 -13.45 6.72
C SER A 13 0.99 -14.97 6.55
N ALA A 14 -0.05 -15.67 6.09
CA ALA A 14 0.00 -17.12 5.88
C ALA A 14 1.00 -17.55 4.81
N ARG A 15 1.24 -16.70 3.78
CA ARG A 15 2.19 -16.97 2.69
C ARG A 15 3.63 -16.67 3.06
N LEU A 16 3.86 -15.94 4.15
CA LEU A 16 5.19 -15.62 4.64
C LEU A 16 5.79 -16.72 5.54
N ILE A 17 4.96 -17.66 6.00
CA ILE A 17 5.40 -18.76 6.86
C ILE A 17 6.37 -19.68 6.11
N GLY A 18 7.51 -19.97 6.75
CA GLY A 18 8.52 -20.90 6.22
C GLY A 18 9.45 -20.31 5.16
N LEU A 19 9.33 -19.02 4.84
CA LEU A 19 10.33 -18.30 4.06
C LEU A 19 11.66 -18.23 4.82
N HIS A 20 12.75 -18.14 4.07
CA HIS A 20 14.06 -17.84 4.64
C HIS A 20 14.03 -16.47 5.35
N PRO A 21 14.68 -16.29 6.51
CA PRO A 21 14.54 -15.07 7.32
C PRO A 21 14.78 -13.76 6.57
N VAL A 22 15.81 -13.71 5.72
CA VAL A 22 16.09 -12.55 4.85
C VAL A 22 14.94 -12.29 3.87
N VAL A 23 14.38 -13.33 3.27
CA VAL A 23 13.29 -13.21 2.27
C VAL A 23 11.99 -12.78 2.95
N LEU A 24 11.72 -13.32 4.14
CA LEU A 24 10.61 -12.89 5.00
C LEU A 24 10.70 -11.39 5.32
N ALA A 25 11.87 -10.92 5.75
CA ALA A 25 12.08 -9.52 6.09
C ALA A 25 11.98 -8.62 4.86
N ALA A 26 12.64 -8.98 3.75
CA ALA A 26 12.54 -8.25 2.49
C ALA A 26 11.10 -8.17 1.99
N ALA A 27 10.34 -9.27 2.03
CA ALA A 27 8.93 -9.28 1.65
C ALA A 27 8.05 -8.40 2.55
N THR A 28 8.36 -8.38 3.86
CA THR A 28 7.62 -7.53 4.82
C THR A 28 7.88 -6.06 4.55
N VAL A 29 9.14 -5.67 4.38
CA VAL A 29 9.52 -4.28 4.06
C VAL A 29 9.01 -3.87 2.67
N LEU A 30 8.96 -4.79 1.71
CA LEU A 30 8.35 -4.55 0.40
C LEU A 30 6.87 -4.17 0.54
N ILE A 31 6.09 -4.91 1.35
CA ILE A 31 4.68 -4.58 1.60
C ILE A 31 4.55 -3.17 2.20
N GLU A 32 5.39 -2.83 3.18
CA GLU A 32 5.38 -1.53 3.86
C GLU A 32 5.70 -0.39 2.91
N ARG A 33 6.74 -0.54 2.09
CA ARG A 33 7.18 0.49 1.12
C ARG A 33 6.21 0.66 -0.04
N CYS A 34 5.63 -0.43 -0.54
CA CYS A 34 4.60 -0.32 -1.57
C CYS A 34 3.32 0.34 -1.00
N TYR A 35 2.96 0.05 0.25
CA TYR A 35 1.84 0.71 0.91
C TYR A 35 2.06 2.22 1.11
N SER A 36 3.24 2.65 1.57
CA SER A 36 3.52 4.09 1.77
C SER A 36 3.51 4.89 0.47
N ARG A 37 3.72 4.23 -0.66
CA ARG A 37 3.60 4.80 -2.02
C ARG A 37 2.18 4.75 -2.60
N GLY A 38 1.19 4.25 -1.87
CA GLY A 38 -0.19 4.15 -2.37
C GLY A 38 -0.46 2.91 -3.25
N VAL A 39 0.49 1.99 -3.36
CA VAL A 39 0.42 0.77 -4.17
C VAL A 39 0.40 -0.48 -3.27
N PRO A 40 -0.69 -0.75 -2.53
CA PRO A 40 -0.73 -1.92 -1.66
C PRO A 40 -0.62 -3.23 -2.46
N ILE A 41 0.14 -4.19 -1.93
CA ILE A 41 0.34 -5.51 -2.56
C ILE A 41 -0.10 -6.66 -1.67
N LEU A 42 -0.34 -7.80 -2.29
CA LEU A 42 -0.61 -9.09 -1.64
C LEU A 42 0.45 -10.11 -2.05
N ILE A 43 1.07 -10.78 -1.08
CA ILE A 43 1.88 -11.97 -1.34
C ILE A 43 0.93 -13.15 -1.53
N THR A 44 0.92 -13.71 -2.74
CA THR A 44 0.01 -14.78 -3.15
C THR A 44 0.63 -16.17 -3.00
N GLN A 45 1.96 -16.26 -3.09
CA GLN A 45 2.72 -17.49 -2.89
C GLN A 45 4.02 -17.18 -2.13
N GLY A 46 4.46 -18.14 -1.32
CA GLY A 46 5.76 -18.11 -0.63
C GLY A 46 6.41 -19.48 -0.68
N LEU A 47 6.69 -20.10 0.48
CA LEU A 47 7.18 -21.48 0.54
C LEU A 47 6.15 -22.43 -0.11
N ARG A 48 6.63 -23.32 -0.97
CA ARG A 48 5.83 -24.38 -1.60
C ARG A 48 6.47 -25.73 -1.36
N THR A 49 5.70 -26.68 -0.84
CA THR A 49 6.16 -28.06 -0.66
C THR A 49 6.47 -28.72 -2.01
N ILE A 50 7.28 -29.79 -1.97
CA ILE A 50 7.60 -30.59 -3.16
C ILE A 50 6.33 -31.16 -3.80
N ALA A 51 5.38 -31.63 -2.99
CA ALA A 51 4.11 -32.19 -3.45
C ALA A 51 3.25 -31.14 -4.17
N GLU A 52 3.12 -29.94 -3.59
CA GLU A 52 2.41 -28.82 -4.22
C GLU A 52 3.07 -28.41 -5.55
N GLN A 53 4.40 -28.29 -5.58
CA GLN A 53 5.13 -27.95 -6.82
C GLN A 53 4.93 -29.02 -7.90
N ASN A 54 4.99 -30.30 -7.54
CA ASN A 54 4.72 -31.39 -8.48
C ASN A 54 3.26 -31.36 -8.98
N GLY A 55 2.31 -30.99 -8.13
CA GLY A 55 0.91 -30.78 -8.51
C GLY A 55 0.71 -29.63 -9.50
N LEU A 56 1.45 -28.52 -9.35
CA LEU A 56 1.48 -27.43 -10.32
C LEU A 56 2.17 -27.85 -11.63
N PHE A 57 3.28 -28.57 -11.53
CA PHE A 57 3.98 -29.13 -12.70
C PHE A 57 3.08 -30.10 -13.48
N ALA A 58 2.16 -30.81 -12.83
CA ALA A 58 1.21 -31.68 -13.52
C ALA A 58 0.18 -30.98 -14.40
N GLN A 59 -0.03 -29.66 -14.22
CA GLN A 59 -0.98 -28.90 -15.04
C GLN A 59 -0.46 -28.70 -16.47
N GLY A 60 -1.33 -28.94 -17.45
CA GLY A 60 -1.03 -28.83 -18.87
C GLY A 60 -0.06 -29.91 -19.38
N ARG A 61 0.13 -30.99 -18.63
CA ARG A 61 0.99 -32.13 -19.00
C ARG A 61 0.22 -33.43 -19.04
N THR A 62 0.69 -34.34 -19.87
CA THR A 62 0.27 -35.74 -19.98
C THR A 62 0.93 -36.62 -18.93
N GLN A 63 0.38 -37.81 -18.69
CA GLN A 63 0.99 -38.78 -17.77
C GLN A 63 2.34 -39.28 -18.28
N ALA A 64 2.53 -39.40 -19.59
CA ALA A 64 3.81 -39.80 -20.18
C ALA A 64 4.92 -38.77 -19.88
N GLU A 65 4.62 -37.47 -19.99
CA GLU A 65 5.56 -36.40 -19.63
C GLU A 65 5.90 -36.40 -18.13
N LEU A 66 4.91 -36.67 -17.27
CA LEU A 66 5.16 -36.81 -15.83
C LEU A 66 6.02 -38.02 -15.50
N ASN A 67 5.76 -39.16 -16.13
CA ASN A 67 6.58 -40.37 -15.97
C ASN A 67 8.02 -40.10 -16.40
N ALA A 68 8.23 -39.46 -17.54
CA ALA A 68 9.56 -39.06 -18.02
C ALA A 68 10.27 -38.08 -17.07
N ALA A 69 9.51 -37.24 -16.36
CA ALA A 69 10.05 -36.33 -15.34
C ALA A 69 10.34 -37.01 -13.98
N GLY A 70 10.03 -38.30 -13.84
CA GLY A 70 10.17 -39.08 -12.60
C GLY A 70 9.01 -38.91 -11.62
N LEU A 71 7.84 -38.47 -12.08
CA LEU A 71 6.66 -38.16 -11.28
C LEU A 71 5.49 -39.11 -11.59
N SER A 72 5.77 -40.40 -11.71
CA SER A 72 4.75 -41.41 -12.10
C SER A 72 3.61 -41.57 -11.09
N SER A 73 3.83 -41.21 -9.83
CA SER A 73 2.80 -41.21 -8.78
C SER A 73 1.92 -39.96 -8.79
N VAL A 74 2.26 -38.94 -9.58
CA VAL A 74 1.51 -37.68 -9.67
C VAL A 74 0.52 -37.77 -10.82
N LYS A 75 -0.75 -37.44 -10.54
CA LYS A 75 -1.81 -37.45 -11.55
C LYS A 75 -1.68 -36.25 -12.49
N ALA A 76 -1.57 -36.53 -13.78
CA ALA A 76 -1.61 -35.54 -14.85
C ALA A 76 -2.90 -34.71 -14.87
N GLN A 77 -2.79 -33.43 -15.25
CA GLN A 77 -3.90 -32.49 -15.37
C GLN A 77 -3.83 -31.78 -16.74
N PRO A 78 -4.00 -32.50 -17.86
CA PRO A 78 -3.80 -31.95 -19.20
C PRO A 78 -4.77 -30.82 -19.54
N ASP A 79 -5.97 -30.82 -18.96
CA ASP A 79 -7.01 -29.82 -19.23
C ASP A 79 -6.80 -28.49 -18.49
N LYS A 80 -5.76 -28.40 -17.63
CA LYS A 80 -5.41 -27.17 -16.93
C LYS A 80 -4.31 -26.41 -17.67
N PRO A 81 -4.26 -25.08 -17.57
CA PRO A 81 -3.17 -24.30 -18.14
C PRO A 81 -1.84 -24.69 -17.49
N LYS A 82 -0.78 -24.71 -18.30
CA LYS A 82 0.57 -24.94 -17.80
C LYS A 82 1.06 -23.69 -17.04
N VAL A 83 1.17 -23.79 -15.72
CA VAL A 83 1.54 -22.66 -14.83
C VAL A 83 3.01 -22.67 -14.38
N THR A 84 3.75 -23.75 -14.63
CA THR A 84 5.19 -23.81 -14.27
C THR A 84 5.96 -24.78 -15.15
N ASN A 85 7.26 -24.52 -15.31
CA ASN A 85 8.23 -25.45 -15.88
C ASN A 85 9.09 -26.17 -14.83
N ALA A 86 9.03 -25.74 -13.57
CA ALA A 86 9.80 -26.35 -12.49
C ALA A 86 9.04 -27.52 -11.87
N LYS A 87 9.68 -28.69 -11.78
CA LYS A 87 9.24 -29.76 -10.90
C LYS A 87 9.68 -29.50 -9.46
N GLY A 88 9.23 -30.33 -8.52
CA GLY A 88 9.68 -30.27 -7.13
C GLY A 88 11.21 -30.22 -7.01
N GLU A 89 11.70 -29.43 -6.06
CA GLU A 89 13.12 -29.15 -5.81
C GLU A 89 13.85 -28.39 -6.93
N THR A 90 13.14 -27.95 -7.97
CA THR A 90 13.71 -27.10 -9.05
C THR A 90 13.14 -25.70 -9.08
N SER A 91 12.34 -25.33 -8.06
CA SER A 91 11.83 -23.97 -7.86
C SER A 91 12.39 -23.37 -6.57
N TYR A 92 12.73 -22.08 -6.58
CA TYR A 92 13.16 -21.36 -5.37
C TYR A 92 12.05 -21.27 -4.31
N HIS A 93 10.77 -21.39 -4.68
CA HIS A 93 9.68 -21.56 -3.73
C HIS A 93 9.84 -22.80 -2.86
N ASN A 94 10.49 -23.87 -3.34
CA ASN A 94 10.72 -25.09 -2.55
C ASN A 94 11.76 -24.90 -1.43
N PHE A 95 12.52 -23.82 -1.50
CA PHE A 95 13.58 -23.50 -0.54
C PHE A 95 13.23 -22.28 0.31
N GLY A 96 12.01 -21.74 0.19
CA GLY A 96 11.58 -20.53 0.89
C GLY A 96 12.33 -19.27 0.41
N LEU A 97 12.84 -19.29 -0.83
CA LEU A 97 13.67 -18.24 -1.41
C LEU A 97 12.97 -17.38 -2.45
N ALA A 98 11.65 -17.58 -2.64
CA ALA A 98 10.85 -16.85 -3.60
C ALA A 98 9.45 -16.54 -3.06
N ILE A 99 8.88 -15.47 -3.61
CA ILE A 99 7.51 -15.01 -3.37
C ILE A 99 6.87 -14.66 -4.71
N ASP A 100 5.54 -14.83 -4.79
CA ASP A 100 4.74 -14.25 -5.87
C ASP A 100 3.84 -13.16 -5.29
N PHE A 101 3.70 -12.03 -5.99
CA PHE A 101 2.85 -10.94 -5.58
C PHE A 101 1.72 -10.64 -6.58
N ALA A 102 0.71 -9.92 -6.11
CA ALA A 102 -0.28 -9.25 -6.95
C ALA A 102 -0.59 -7.86 -6.38
N LEU A 103 -1.11 -6.97 -7.22
CA LEU A 103 -1.57 -5.64 -6.78
C LEU A 103 -2.88 -5.81 -6.00
N LEU A 104 -2.93 -5.32 -4.76
CA LEU A 104 -4.13 -5.37 -3.94
C LEU A 104 -5.03 -4.17 -4.29
N LEU A 105 -6.29 -4.43 -4.66
CA LEU A 105 -7.20 -3.34 -5.00
C LEU A 105 -7.67 -2.59 -3.74
N PRO A 106 -8.12 -1.32 -3.86
CA PRO A 106 -8.43 -0.46 -2.71
C PRO A 106 -9.46 -1.02 -1.72
N ASP A 107 -10.37 -1.90 -2.18
CA ASP A 107 -11.37 -2.56 -1.33
C ASP A 107 -10.80 -3.71 -0.48
N GLY A 108 -9.56 -4.13 -0.76
CA GLY A 108 -8.87 -5.26 -0.14
C GLY A 108 -9.47 -6.64 -0.40
N LYS A 109 -10.45 -6.74 -1.29
CA LYS A 109 -11.17 -7.98 -1.59
C LYS A 109 -10.66 -8.64 -2.85
N GLN A 110 -10.14 -7.85 -3.77
CA GLN A 110 -9.69 -8.31 -5.08
C GLN A 110 -8.23 -7.93 -5.33
N VAL A 111 -7.61 -8.65 -6.26
CA VAL A 111 -6.26 -8.34 -6.75
C VAL A 111 -6.29 -8.08 -8.25
N SER A 112 -5.34 -7.28 -8.72
CA SER A 112 -5.06 -7.07 -10.14
C SER A 112 -3.75 -7.74 -10.55
N TRP A 113 -3.76 -8.34 -11.73
CA TRP A 113 -2.59 -8.87 -12.43
C TRP A 113 -2.22 -8.03 -13.66
N ASP A 114 -2.81 -6.83 -13.79
CA ASP A 114 -2.54 -5.92 -14.90
C ASP A 114 -1.22 -5.17 -14.69
N LEU A 115 -0.24 -5.49 -15.53
CA LEU A 115 1.10 -4.89 -15.53
C LEU A 115 1.10 -3.40 -15.92
N LYS A 116 0.00 -2.89 -16.51
CA LYS A 116 -0.14 -1.51 -16.96
C LYS A 116 -1.05 -0.67 -16.07
N ARG A 117 -1.57 -1.27 -15.00
CA ARG A 117 -2.40 -0.54 -14.03
C ARG A 117 -1.60 0.60 -13.43
N ASP A 118 -2.23 1.76 -13.36
CA ASP A 118 -1.80 2.98 -12.69
C ASP A 118 -2.97 3.39 -11.78
N GLY A 119 -2.94 2.87 -10.54
CA GLY A 119 -4.03 2.94 -9.59
C GLY A 119 -4.04 4.24 -8.78
N ASP A 120 -2.87 4.85 -8.61
CA ASP A 120 -2.67 6.10 -7.88
C ASP A 120 -2.63 7.34 -8.81
N GLY A 121 -2.51 7.13 -10.13
CA GLY A 121 -2.61 8.16 -11.15
C GLY A 121 -1.31 8.93 -11.38
N ASP A 122 -0.16 8.39 -10.97
CA ASP A 122 1.14 9.06 -11.05
C ASP A 122 1.81 8.94 -12.44
N LYS A 123 1.19 8.19 -13.37
CA LYS A 123 1.64 7.88 -14.74
C LYS A 123 2.80 6.88 -14.81
N VAL A 124 3.09 6.21 -13.70
CA VAL A 124 3.93 5.02 -13.61
C VAL A 124 3.00 3.83 -13.41
N ALA A 125 3.37 2.68 -13.98
CA ALA A 125 2.58 1.48 -13.71
C ALA A 125 2.89 0.98 -12.30
N ASP A 126 1.86 0.80 -11.46
CA ASP A 126 1.92 0.21 -10.11
C ASP A 126 2.84 -1.01 -10.06
N TRP A 127 2.72 -1.90 -11.07
CA TRP A 127 3.52 -3.12 -11.16
C TRP A 127 5.02 -2.83 -11.22
N MET A 128 5.40 -1.80 -11.98
CA MET A 128 6.80 -1.41 -12.15
C MET A 128 7.36 -0.69 -10.93
N GLU A 129 6.54 0.01 -10.16
CA GLU A 129 6.95 0.54 -8.87
C GLU A 129 7.26 -0.57 -7.88
N VAL A 130 6.38 -1.57 -7.78
CA VAL A 130 6.64 -2.76 -6.93
C VAL A 130 7.94 -3.47 -7.36
N VAL A 131 8.18 -3.60 -8.66
CA VAL A 131 9.44 -4.18 -9.18
C VAL A 131 10.66 -3.34 -8.79
N GLN A 132 10.57 -2.01 -8.84
CA GLN A 132 11.66 -1.13 -8.43
C GLN A 132 11.97 -1.29 -6.93
N GLU A 133 10.96 -1.30 -6.08
CA GLU A 133 11.11 -1.51 -4.64
C GLU A 133 11.67 -2.90 -4.31
N ALA A 134 11.16 -3.94 -4.97
CA ALA A 134 11.65 -5.31 -4.78
C ALA A 134 13.13 -5.43 -5.18
N LYS A 135 13.53 -4.86 -6.33
CA LYS A 135 14.93 -4.83 -6.76
C LYS A 135 15.82 -4.06 -5.79
N ALA A 136 15.34 -2.94 -5.25
CA ALA A 136 16.07 -2.17 -4.25
C ALA A 136 16.33 -2.99 -2.97
N LEU A 137 15.40 -3.88 -2.60
CA LEU A 137 15.53 -4.84 -1.49
C LEU A 137 16.38 -6.07 -1.83
N GLY A 138 16.92 -6.16 -3.05
CA GLY A 138 17.79 -7.25 -3.49
C GLY A 138 17.08 -8.46 -4.10
N PHE A 139 15.78 -8.35 -4.43
CA PHE A 139 15.09 -9.36 -5.21
C PHE A 139 15.53 -9.35 -6.68
N GLU A 140 15.71 -10.54 -7.25
CA GLU A 140 15.66 -10.76 -8.69
C GLU A 140 14.20 -10.86 -9.12
N TRP A 141 13.84 -10.31 -10.28
CA TRP A 141 12.46 -10.30 -10.80
C TRP A 141 12.28 -11.27 -11.96
N GLY A 142 11.23 -12.10 -11.92
CA GLY A 142 10.91 -13.07 -12.96
C GLY A 142 10.52 -12.46 -14.30
N GLY A 143 10.10 -11.20 -14.34
CA GLY A 143 9.87 -10.46 -15.60
C GLY A 143 11.15 -10.20 -16.42
N ASP A 144 12.32 -10.24 -15.78
CA ASP A 144 13.63 -10.08 -16.43
C ASP A 144 14.19 -11.40 -16.99
N PHE A 145 13.53 -12.53 -16.75
CA PHE A 145 14.00 -13.83 -17.26
C PHE A 145 14.03 -13.86 -18.79
N VAL A 146 15.09 -14.45 -19.34
CA VAL A 146 15.32 -14.53 -20.80
C VAL A 146 14.25 -15.37 -21.49
N SER A 147 13.80 -16.45 -20.85
CA SER A 147 12.71 -17.29 -21.35
C SER A 147 11.72 -17.56 -20.23
N ILE A 148 10.44 -17.64 -20.59
CA ILE A 148 9.31 -17.86 -19.68
C ILE A 148 9.31 -16.79 -18.57
N LYS A 149 8.99 -15.55 -18.98
CA LYS A 149 8.83 -14.43 -18.05
C LYS A 149 7.72 -14.71 -17.06
N ASP A 150 8.00 -14.46 -15.80
CA ASP A 150 7.09 -14.67 -14.68
C ASP A 150 6.96 -13.36 -13.89
N ALA A 151 6.03 -12.50 -14.33
CA ALA A 151 5.92 -11.14 -13.81
C ALA A 151 5.59 -11.06 -12.30
N PRO A 152 4.82 -11.99 -11.71
CA PRO A 152 4.60 -12.02 -10.26
C PRO A 152 5.81 -12.42 -9.41
N HIS A 153 6.80 -13.07 -10.00
CA HIS A 153 7.81 -13.81 -9.23
C HIS A 153 8.97 -12.92 -8.81
N PHE A 154 9.33 -13.00 -7.52
CA PHE A 154 10.57 -12.46 -6.97
C PHE A 154 11.36 -13.53 -6.22
N GLN A 155 12.69 -13.48 -6.30
CA GLN A 155 13.57 -14.40 -5.57
C GLN A 155 14.84 -13.74 -5.04
N ILE A 156 15.36 -14.26 -3.92
CA ILE A 156 16.71 -13.94 -3.42
C ILE A 156 17.49 -15.25 -3.37
N THR A 157 18.38 -15.45 -4.34
CA THR A 157 19.09 -16.73 -4.55
C THR A 157 20.35 -16.86 -3.70
N PHE A 158 20.88 -15.73 -3.23
CA PHE A 158 22.22 -15.63 -2.64
C PHE A 158 23.34 -16.15 -3.56
N GLY A 159 23.11 -16.16 -4.87
CA GLY A 159 24.02 -16.73 -5.86
C GLY A 159 24.02 -18.25 -5.92
N LEU A 160 23.06 -18.92 -5.26
CA LEU A 160 22.92 -20.37 -5.28
C LEU A 160 21.89 -20.80 -6.32
N THR A 161 22.24 -21.82 -7.09
CA THR A 161 21.30 -22.52 -7.98
C THR A 161 20.42 -23.50 -7.18
N THR A 162 19.23 -23.82 -7.71
CA THR A 162 18.36 -24.86 -7.13
C THR A 162 19.05 -26.23 -7.05
N SER A 163 20.01 -26.52 -7.92
CA SER A 163 20.80 -27.76 -7.84
C SER A 163 21.71 -27.78 -6.61
N GLN A 164 22.40 -26.67 -6.32
CA GLN A 164 23.22 -26.54 -5.11
C GLN A 164 22.37 -26.58 -3.85
N LEU A 165 21.21 -25.91 -3.85
CA LEU A 165 20.28 -25.93 -2.72
C LEU A 165 19.77 -27.35 -2.43
N ARG A 166 19.42 -28.11 -3.47
CA ARG A 166 19.01 -29.52 -3.34
C ARG A 166 20.12 -30.41 -2.76
N THR A 167 21.39 -30.12 -3.03
CA THR A 167 22.51 -30.86 -2.41
C THR A 167 22.90 -30.33 -1.03
N GLY A 168 22.13 -29.38 -0.47
CA GLY A 168 22.29 -28.89 0.90
C GLY A 168 23.16 -27.64 1.03
N ALA A 169 23.54 -26.98 -0.07
CA ALA A 169 24.21 -25.69 0.01
C ALA A 169 23.31 -24.67 0.72
N LYS A 170 23.94 -23.80 1.51
CA LYS A 170 23.25 -22.75 2.26
C LYS A 170 23.85 -21.38 1.92
N PRO A 171 23.06 -20.30 2.02
CA PRO A 171 23.58 -18.94 1.89
C PRO A 171 24.78 -18.71 2.82
N LEU A 172 25.78 -17.99 2.34
CA LEU A 172 26.94 -17.62 3.15
C LEU A 172 26.54 -16.50 4.12
N GLU A 173 27.12 -16.51 5.33
CA GLU A 173 26.88 -15.46 6.33
C GLU A 173 27.12 -14.05 5.77
N ILE A 174 28.17 -13.88 4.97
CA ILE A 174 28.48 -12.57 4.37
C ILE A 174 27.45 -12.12 3.33
N THR A 175 26.85 -13.05 2.57
CA THR A 175 25.81 -12.68 1.58
C THR A 175 24.50 -12.36 2.29
N MET A 176 24.17 -13.09 3.36
CA MET A 176 23.03 -12.76 4.22
C MET A 176 23.21 -11.41 4.93
N ALA A 177 24.38 -11.14 5.51
CA ALA A 177 24.67 -9.87 6.19
C ALA A 177 24.55 -8.66 5.25
N LYS A 178 24.99 -8.80 3.99
CA LYS A 178 24.80 -7.75 2.97
C LYS A 178 23.32 -7.52 2.66
N ALA A 179 22.53 -8.59 2.53
CA ALA A 179 21.10 -8.47 2.30
C ALA A 179 20.39 -7.79 3.48
N TRP A 180 20.72 -8.19 4.72
CA TRP A 180 20.20 -7.53 5.93
C TRP A 180 20.52 -6.05 5.99
N ALA A 181 21.77 -5.65 5.70
CA ALA A 181 22.15 -4.24 5.70
C ALA A 181 21.34 -3.39 4.71
N ILE A 182 20.97 -3.95 3.56
CA ILE A 182 20.09 -3.28 2.59
C ILE A 182 18.67 -3.15 3.15
N ILE A 183 18.13 -4.24 3.69
CA ILE A 183 16.77 -4.29 4.25
C ILE A 183 16.62 -3.33 5.42
N ASP A 184 17.56 -3.34 6.37
CA ASP A 184 17.52 -2.51 7.57
C ASP A 184 17.56 -1.01 7.23
N ARG A 185 18.38 -0.62 6.25
CA ARG A 185 18.42 0.76 5.76
C ARG A 185 17.08 1.18 5.14
N LEU A 186 16.54 0.37 4.22
CA LEU A 186 15.29 0.69 3.52
C LEU A 186 14.07 0.63 4.44
N LYS A 187 14.13 -0.18 5.51
CA LYS A 187 13.14 -0.21 6.57
C LYS A 187 13.17 1.08 7.39
N GLY A 188 14.36 1.55 7.79
CA GLY A 188 14.50 2.83 8.49
C GLY A 188 13.92 4.00 7.69
N GLU A 189 14.19 4.04 6.38
CA GLU A 189 13.60 5.04 5.47
C GLU A 189 12.05 4.95 5.44
N ALA A 190 11.49 3.74 5.39
CA ALA A 190 10.04 3.54 5.39
C ALA A 190 9.37 3.97 6.71
N ASP A 191 10.00 3.68 7.85
CA ASP A 191 9.51 4.07 9.17
C ASP A 191 9.48 5.60 9.33
N GLU A 192 10.49 6.30 8.80
CA GLU A 192 10.53 7.78 8.77
C GLU A 192 9.40 8.36 7.91
N ASP A 193 9.21 7.85 6.69
CA ASP A 193 8.17 8.34 5.78
C ASP A 193 6.77 8.12 6.35
N MET A 194 6.52 6.95 6.96
CA MET A 194 5.25 6.66 7.64
C MET A 194 4.99 7.62 8.81
N SER A 195 6.02 7.97 9.57
CA SER A 195 5.90 8.94 10.67
C SER A 195 5.52 10.33 10.15
N ARG A 196 6.13 10.78 9.05
CA ARG A 196 5.79 12.06 8.40
C ARG A 196 4.36 12.05 7.85
N ILE A 197 3.91 10.95 7.25
CA ILE A 197 2.53 10.82 6.75
C ILE A 197 1.54 10.96 7.92
N ALA A 198 1.79 10.30 9.04
CA ALA A 198 0.91 10.41 10.21
C ALA A 198 0.83 11.84 10.76
N GLU A 199 1.97 12.56 10.81
CA GLU A 199 2.00 13.98 11.21
C GLU A 199 1.19 14.86 10.24
N LEU A 200 1.30 14.61 8.92
CA LEU A 200 0.53 15.34 7.90
C LEU A 200 -0.96 15.04 7.96
N GLU A 201 -1.37 13.78 8.20
CA GLU A 201 -2.78 13.41 8.39
C GLU A 201 -3.40 14.14 9.58
N GLN A 202 -2.65 14.25 10.69
CA GLN A 202 -3.10 15.00 11.87
C GLN A 202 -3.27 16.50 11.58
N GLU A 203 -2.33 17.11 10.86
CA GLU A 203 -2.43 18.52 10.46
C GLU A 203 -3.63 18.76 9.52
N ILE A 204 -3.91 17.83 8.60
CA ILE A 204 -5.08 17.89 7.71
C ILE A 204 -6.37 17.86 8.52
N GLU A 205 -6.49 16.96 9.51
CA GLU A 205 -7.66 16.88 10.38
C GLU A 205 -7.88 18.18 11.17
N GLU A 206 -6.80 18.79 11.69
CA GLU A 206 -6.87 20.09 12.37
C GLU A 206 -7.36 21.18 11.40
N GLN A 207 -6.84 21.20 10.17
CA GLN A 207 -7.26 22.15 9.14
C GLN A 207 -8.71 21.96 8.73
N GLU A 208 -9.19 20.74 8.56
CA GLU A 208 -10.61 20.44 8.31
C GLU A 208 -11.49 20.96 9.44
N GLY A 209 -11.06 20.79 10.69
CA GLY A 209 -11.74 21.35 11.87
C GLY A 209 -11.81 22.88 11.83
N ARG A 210 -10.70 23.54 11.47
CA ARG A 210 -10.63 25.01 11.31
C ARG A 210 -11.52 25.50 10.16
N ILE A 211 -11.53 24.80 9.04
CA ILE A 211 -12.39 25.11 7.88
C ILE A 211 -13.86 24.96 8.27
N SER A 212 -14.26 23.86 8.92
CA SER A 212 -15.63 23.66 9.40
C SER A 212 -16.07 24.77 10.36
N ALA A 213 -15.18 25.19 11.27
CA ALA A 213 -15.45 26.30 12.17
C ALA A 213 -15.64 27.64 11.42
N LEU A 214 -14.85 27.89 10.37
CA LEU A 214 -15.00 29.06 9.50
C LEU A 214 -16.29 29.01 8.69
N GLU A 215 -16.64 27.87 8.08
CA GLU A 215 -17.89 27.68 7.33
C GLU A 215 -19.12 27.97 8.19
N LYS A 216 -19.12 27.48 9.44
CA LYS A 216 -20.18 27.75 10.42
C LYS A 216 -20.28 29.22 10.78
N ARG A 217 -19.14 29.89 11.00
CA ARG A 217 -19.10 31.34 11.26
C ARG A 217 -19.64 32.12 10.06
N LEU A 218 -19.20 31.78 8.86
CA LEU A 218 -19.59 32.48 7.64
C LEU A 218 -21.00 32.14 7.15
N ASN A 219 -21.67 31.15 7.74
CA ASN A 219 -22.94 30.60 7.25
C ASN A 219 -22.87 30.21 5.76
N ILE A 220 -21.74 29.63 5.34
CA ILE A 220 -21.52 29.19 3.96
C ILE A 220 -22.13 27.80 3.72
N SER A 221 -22.34 27.01 4.78
CA SER A 221 -22.93 25.67 4.67
C SER A 221 -24.42 25.68 4.29
N GLY A 222 -25.09 26.84 4.44
CA GLY A 222 -26.51 27.03 4.14
C GLY A 222 -27.46 26.35 5.13
N LYS A 223 -26.94 25.75 6.21
CA LYS A 223 -27.71 25.04 7.24
C LYS A 223 -27.97 25.90 8.47
N GLU A 224 -27.21 26.96 8.67
CA GLU A 224 -27.37 27.85 9.81
C GLU A 224 -28.48 28.88 9.53
N THR A 225 -29.40 29.03 10.49
CA THR A 225 -30.47 30.03 10.42
C THR A 225 -29.88 31.43 10.58
N TYR A 226 -30.29 32.36 9.70
CA TYR A 226 -29.97 33.78 9.88
C TYR A 226 -30.46 34.24 11.26
N ALA A 227 -29.63 35.00 11.98
CA ALA A 227 -30.05 35.65 13.21
C ALA A 227 -31.30 36.50 12.91
N SER A 228 -32.43 36.18 13.54
CA SER A 228 -33.70 36.90 13.34
C SER A 228 -33.62 38.35 13.83
N ASN A 229 -32.63 38.66 14.68
CA ASN A 229 -32.30 40.00 15.13
C ASN A 229 -30.77 40.23 15.09
N TYR A 230 -30.32 41.20 14.30
CA TYR A 230 -28.91 41.60 14.17
C TYR A 230 -28.31 42.24 15.45
N THR A 231 -28.99 42.14 16.60
CA THR A 231 -28.73 42.93 17.81
C THR A 231 -27.33 42.70 18.37
N GLU A 232 -26.86 41.46 18.44
CA GLU A 232 -25.51 41.16 18.94
C GLU A 232 -24.43 41.69 17.99
N ALA A 233 -24.59 41.49 16.69
CA ALA A 233 -23.65 41.97 15.67
C ALA A 233 -23.59 43.49 15.61
N ILE A 234 -24.74 44.18 15.67
CA ILE A 234 -24.82 45.64 15.74
C ILE A 234 -24.12 46.16 17.01
N THR A 235 -24.33 45.49 18.16
CA THR A 235 -23.73 45.90 19.44
C THR A 235 -22.21 45.80 19.39
N ALA A 236 -21.69 44.68 18.89
CA ALA A 236 -20.25 44.47 18.74
C ALA A 236 -19.63 45.41 17.70
N ALA A 237 -20.32 45.66 16.57
CA ALA A 237 -19.85 46.58 15.53
C ALA A 237 -19.80 48.04 16.03
N LYS A 238 -20.76 48.45 16.87
CA LYS A 238 -20.73 49.75 17.56
C LYS A 238 -19.58 49.83 18.56
N ALA A 239 -19.33 48.76 19.32
CA ALA A 239 -18.28 48.74 20.34
C ALA A 239 -16.87 48.91 19.75
N VAL A 240 -16.62 48.42 18.53
CA VAL A 240 -15.33 48.62 17.82
C VAL A 240 -15.31 49.86 16.92
N GLY A 241 -16.38 50.65 16.89
CA GLY A 241 -16.49 51.85 16.07
C GLY A 241 -16.70 51.60 14.57
N ALA A 242 -17.02 50.37 14.15
CA ALA A 242 -17.27 50.06 12.74
C ALA A 242 -18.58 50.70 12.22
N ILE A 243 -19.56 50.91 13.09
CA ILE A 243 -20.76 51.71 12.83
C ILE A 243 -21.12 52.53 14.08
N THR A 244 -21.76 53.69 13.90
CA THR A 244 -22.26 54.51 15.02
C THR A 244 -23.74 54.24 15.30
N THR A 245 -24.52 53.94 14.26
CA THR A 245 -25.94 53.57 14.34
C THR A 245 -26.28 52.48 13.33
N SER A 246 -27.37 51.76 13.60
CA SER A 246 -27.97 50.77 12.69
C SER A 246 -29.25 51.29 12.04
N ALA A 247 -29.71 52.49 12.40
CA ALA A 247 -30.99 53.05 11.97
C ALA A 247 -31.01 53.41 10.47
N ASP A 248 -29.84 53.57 9.85
CA ASP A 248 -29.63 53.96 8.46
C ASP A 248 -29.15 52.80 7.57
N LYS A 249 -29.04 51.57 8.11
CA LYS A 249 -28.50 50.41 7.39
C LYS A 249 -29.60 49.60 6.72
N SER A 250 -29.38 49.25 5.47
CA SER A 250 -30.19 48.31 4.69
C SER A 250 -30.02 46.87 5.19
N LYS A 251 -30.93 45.97 4.79
CA LYS A 251 -30.84 44.55 5.11
C LYS A 251 -29.54 43.91 4.60
N LEU A 252 -29.02 44.36 3.46
CA LEU A 252 -27.75 43.90 2.91
C LEU A 252 -26.58 44.31 3.81
N GLU A 253 -26.56 45.55 4.27
CA GLU A 253 -25.52 46.04 5.18
C GLU A 253 -25.58 45.36 6.55
N LEU A 254 -26.79 45.11 7.07
CA LEU A 254 -26.99 44.34 8.30
C LEU A 254 -26.52 42.88 8.17
N ASN A 255 -26.72 42.26 7.01
CA ASN A 255 -26.15 40.94 6.71
C ASN A 255 -24.61 40.97 6.68
N ILE A 256 -24.00 42.00 6.07
CA ILE A 256 -22.54 42.16 6.05
C ILE A 256 -22.00 42.37 7.47
N ILE A 257 -22.67 43.18 8.29
CA ILE A 257 -22.32 43.39 9.71
C ILE A 257 -22.40 42.08 10.49
N GLN A 258 -23.41 41.25 10.24
CA GLN A 258 -23.52 39.92 10.85
C GLN A 258 -22.42 38.98 10.39
N MET A 259 -22.05 38.99 9.10
CA MET A 259 -20.93 38.19 8.58
C MET A 259 -19.61 38.59 9.23
N PHE A 260 -19.32 39.88 9.36
CA PHE A 260 -18.13 40.39 10.04
C PHE A 260 -18.12 40.06 11.54
N PHE A 261 -19.27 40.16 12.21
CA PHE A 261 -19.41 39.71 13.60
C PHE A 261 -19.10 38.21 13.74
N ASN A 262 -19.69 37.36 12.89
CA ASN A 262 -19.47 35.93 12.98
C ASN A 262 -18.01 35.55 12.67
N LEU A 263 -17.33 36.29 11.79
CA LEU A 263 -15.89 36.17 11.54
C LEU A 263 -15.02 36.55 12.75
N GLY A 264 -15.60 37.09 13.82
CA GLY A 264 -14.89 37.55 15.00
C GLY A 264 -14.18 38.90 14.79
N LEU A 265 -14.46 39.61 13.69
CA LEU A 265 -13.93 40.95 13.43
C LEU A 265 -14.52 41.99 14.38
N PHE A 266 -15.71 41.70 14.94
CA PHE A 266 -16.32 42.44 16.03
C PHE A 266 -16.35 41.53 17.26
N LYS A 267 -15.48 41.78 18.25
CA LYS A 267 -15.45 40.97 19.48
C LYS A 267 -16.67 41.26 20.35
N LYS A 268 -17.24 40.23 20.99
CA LYS A 268 -18.19 40.42 22.10
C LYS A 268 -17.42 41.12 23.23
N CYS A 269 -17.91 42.27 23.68
CA CYS A 269 -17.47 42.80 24.97
C CYS A 269 -18.08 41.92 26.05
N ASP A 270 -17.28 41.07 26.66
CA ASP A 270 -17.65 40.44 27.92
C ASP A 270 -17.77 41.57 28.95
N LYS A 271 -18.97 41.74 29.50
CA LYS A 271 -19.23 42.61 30.66
C LYS A 271 -19.00 41.84 31.95
#